data_AF-A0A3C1IG11-F1
#
_entry.id   AF-A0A3C1IG11-F1
#
_cell.length_a   1.000
_cell.length_b   1.000
_cell.length_c   1.000
_cell.angle_alpha   90.00
_cell.angle_beta   90.00
_cell.angle_gamma   90.00
#
_symmetry.space_group_name_H-M   'P 1'
#
loop_
_entity.id
_entity.type
_entity.pdbx_description
1 polymer ?
#
loop_
_entity_poly.entity_id
_entity_poly.type
_entity_poly.pdbx_seq_one_letter_code
_entity_poly.pdbx_strand_id
1 'polypeptide(L)'
;MAQSFLGQKRLRKYYGKIREVLEMPNLIEVQKSSYELFLSSGDQPIPMDGEGIKGVFQSVFPIKDFNETSVLEFVSYDLEKPKYDVEECQQRDMTYSGPLKVTLRLIVFDVDE
;
A
#
# COMPACT_ATOMS: atom_id res chain seq x y z
N MET A 1 10.78 -25.62 -27.37
CA MET A 1 10.26 -26.84 -26.72
C MET A 1 10.60 -26.75 -25.26
N ALA A 2 9.75 -26.10 -24.45
CA ALA A 2 9.99 -25.98 -23.02
C ALA A 2 9.55 -27.27 -22.34
N GLN A 3 10.50 -28.07 -21.87
CA GLN A 3 10.24 -29.16 -20.94
C GLN A 3 10.16 -28.57 -19.54
N SER A 4 8.96 -28.39 -19.01
CA SER A 4 8.80 -28.11 -17.57
C SER A 4 8.83 -29.43 -16.80
N PHE A 5 9.57 -29.44 -15.69
CA PHE A 5 9.92 -30.61 -14.88
C PHE A 5 8.75 -31.19 -14.06
N LEU A 6 7.57 -30.57 -14.10
CA LEU A 6 6.36 -31.01 -13.40
C LEU A 6 5.33 -31.56 -14.41
N GLY A 7 5.62 -32.78 -14.88
CA GLY A 7 4.64 -33.78 -15.30
C GLY A 7 3.53 -33.34 -16.27
N GLN A 8 3.80 -33.40 -17.58
CA GLN A 8 2.71 -33.56 -18.55
C GLN A 8 2.51 -35.03 -18.90
N LYS A 9 1.48 -35.66 -18.31
CA LYS A 9 0.85 -36.86 -18.89
C LYS A 9 0.17 -36.56 -20.24
N ARG A 10 -0.05 -35.29 -20.59
CA ARG A 10 -0.78 -34.88 -21.81
C ARG A 10 -0.12 -33.70 -22.52
N LEU A 11 0.35 -33.95 -23.74
CA LEU A 11 0.92 -32.93 -24.62
C LEU A 11 -0.20 -32.06 -25.22
N ARG A 12 -0.04 -30.72 -25.13
CA ARG A 12 -0.90 -29.75 -25.82
C ARG A 12 -0.25 -29.33 -27.13
N LYS A 13 -0.90 -29.60 -28.27
CA LYS A 13 -0.46 -29.17 -29.59
C LYS A 13 -0.99 -27.76 -29.89
N TYR A 14 -0.12 -26.86 -30.32
CA TYR A 14 -0.45 -25.49 -30.71
C TYR A 14 -0.36 -25.37 -32.24
N TYR A 15 -1.31 -24.67 -32.87
CA TYR A 15 -1.37 -24.47 -34.33
C TYR A 15 -1.07 -23.03 -34.77
N GLY A 16 -0.86 -22.11 -33.82
CA GLY A 16 -0.51 -20.72 -34.08
C GLY A 16 0.86 -20.62 -34.76
N LYS A 17 0.94 -19.83 -35.84
CA LYS A 17 2.17 -19.61 -36.61
C LYS A 17 2.95 -18.38 -36.16
N ILE A 18 2.27 -17.45 -35.49
CA ILE A 18 2.88 -16.22 -34.94
C ILE A 18 3.67 -16.61 -33.69
N ARG A 19 4.93 -16.19 -33.63
CA ARG A 19 5.78 -16.39 -32.46
C ARG A 19 5.38 -15.39 -31.37
N GLU A 20 5.19 -15.88 -30.15
CA GLU A 20 5.08 -15.02 -28.96
C GLU A 20 6.39 -14.25 -28.78
N VAL A 21 6.29 -12.92 -28.82
CA VAL A 21 7.45 -12.01 -28.70
C VAL A 21 7.67 -11.54 -27.26
N LEU A 22 6.65 -11.68 -26.42
CA LEU A 22 6.63 -11.31 -25.01
C LEU A 22 5.91 -12.42 -24.26
N GLU A 23 6.35 -12.67 -23.02
CA GLU A 23 5.68 -13.60 -22.13
C GLU A 23 4.38 -13.01 -21.59
N MET A 24 3.46 -13.88 -21.17
CA MET A 24 2.21 -13.43 -20.55
C MET A 24 2.54 -12.73 -19.22
N PRO A 25 2.09 -11.48 -19.02
CA PRO A 25 2.33 -10.76 -17.79
C PRO A 25 1.53 -11.38 -16.64
N ASN A 26 1.84 -10.97 -15.41
CA ASN A 26 1.06 -11.39 -14.27
C ASN A 26 -0.34 -10.75 -14.31
N LEU A 27 -1.37 -11.58 -14.46
CA LEU A 27 -2.75 -11.12 -14.66
C LEU A 27 -3.36 -10.39 -13.44
N ILE A 28 -2.75 -10.53 -12.25
CA ILE A 28 -3.16 -9.84 -11.03
C ILE A 28 -2.21 -8.71 -10.63
N GLU A 29 -1.24 -8.38 -11.49
CA GLU A 29 -0.20 -7.39 -11.21
C GLU A 29 -0.78 -6.03 -10.84
N VAL A 30 -1.76 -5.55 -11.61
CA VAL A 30 -2.43 -4.26 -11.39
C VAL A 30 -3.01 -4.15 -9.98
N GLN A 31 -3.58 -5.23 -9.44
CA GLN A 31 -4.17 -5.23 -8.10
C GLN A 31 -3.09 -5.16 -7.02
N LYS A 32 -2.00 -5.91 -7.20
CA LYS A 32 -0.88 -5.93 -6.26
C LYS A 32 -0.14 -4.60 -6.26
N SER A 33 0.20 -4.08 -7.43
CA SER A 33 0.96 -2.82 -7.58
C SER A 33 0.18 -1.61 -7.08
N SER A 34 -1.12 -1.54 -7.37
CA SER A 34 -1.97 -0.44 -6.91
C SER A 34 -2.01 -0.34 -5.37
N TYR A 35 -2.17 -1.49 -4.69
CA TYR A 35 -2.21 -1.49 -3.23
C TYR A 35 -0.82 -1.28 -2.62
N GLU A 36 0.23 -1.83 -3.22
CA GLU A 36 1.62 -1.60 -2.79
C GLU A 36 2.01 -0.12 -2.88
N LEU A 37 1.60 0.56 -3.95
CA LEU A 37 1.78 2.00 -4.12
C LEU A 37 1.07 2.81 -3.02
N PHE A 38 -0.16 2.42 -2.67
CA PHE A 38 -0.92 3.07 -1.59
C PHE A 38 -0.22 2.93 -0.23
N LEU A 39 0.31 1.74 0.09
CA LEU A 39 0.97 1.48 1.37
C LEU A 39 2.36 2.14 1.47
N SER A 40 3.14 2.07 0.39
CA SER A 40 4.55 2.48 0.36
C SER A 40 4.75 3.95 -0.01
N SER A 41 3.68 4.66 -0.41
CA SER A 41 3.74 6.05 -0.87
C SER A 41 4.85 6.28 -1.92
N GLY A 42 4.92 5.36 -2.90
CA GLY A 42 5.89 5.35 -4.01
C GLY A 42 6.74 4.08 -4.09
N ASP A 43 7.61 4.01 -5.10
CA ASP A 43 8.53 2.88 -5.38
C ASP A 43 9.86 2.95 -4.60
N GLN A 44 10.04 3.98 -3.76
CA GLN A 44 11.30 4.25 -3.06
C GLN A 44 11.27 3.69 -1.62
N PRO A 45 12.44 3.38 -1.01
CA PRO A 45 12.52 2.94 0.38
C PRO A 45 12.02 3.99 1.39
N ILE A 46 12.01 5.26 0.96
CA ILE A 46 11.51 6.39 1.73
C ILE A 46 10.26 6.91 1.01
N PRO A 47 9.11 6.98 1.69
CA PRO A 47 7.86 7.41 1.07
C PRO A 47 7.99 8.85 0.54
N MET A 48 7.74 9.02 -0.77
CA MET A 48 7.76 10.33 -1.41
C MET A 48 6.61 11.19 -0.87
N ASP A 49 6.83 12.50 -0.85
CA ASP A 49 5.79 13.45 -0.47
C ASP A 49 4.70 13.48 -1.55
N GLY A 50 3.43 13.52 -1.14
CA GLY A 50 2.27 13.63 -2.03
C GLY A 50 1.63 12.32 -2.50
N GLU A 51 2.16 11.15 -2.14
CA GLU A 51 1.61 9.85 -2.58
C GLU A 51 1.10 8.98 -1.42
N GLY A 52 0.21 8.03 -1.74
CA GLY A 52 -0.30 7.03 -0.80
C GLY A 52 -0.91 7.60 0.48
N ILE A 53 -0.69 6.92 1.60
CA ILE A 53 -1.17 7.34 2.93
C ILE A 53 -0.54 8.68 3.34
N LYS A 54 0.75 8.89 3.06
CA LYS A 54 1.46 10.12 3.42
C LYS A 54 0.88 11.34 2.72
N GLY A 55 0.61 11.23 1.42
CA GLY A 55 0.02 12.28 0.59
C GLY A 55 -1.36 12.70 1.09
N VAL A 56 -2.18 11.75 1.54
CA VAL A 56 -3.49 12.04 2.15
C VAL A 56 -3.31 12.88 3.41
N PHE A 57 -2.41 12.50 4.32
CA PHE A 57 -2.15 13.32 5.51
C PHE A 57 -1.60 14.71 5.16
N GLN A 58 -0.65 14.80 4.22
CA GLN A 58 -0.08 16.07 3.78
C GLN A 58 -1.10 17.01 3.10
N SER A 59 -2.17 16.46 2.53
CA SER A 59 -3.23 17.28 1.92
C SER A 59 -4.18 17.92 2.94
N VAL A 60 -4.26 17.37 4.15
CA VAL A 60 -5.15 17.85 5.22
C VAL A 60 -4.38 18.66 6.26
N PHE A 61 -3.14 18.29 6.55
CA PHE A 61 -2.29 18.95 7.54
C PHE A 61 -1.39 20.02 6.91
N PRO A 62 -1.08 21.12 7.62
CA PRO A 62 -1.44 21.40 9.01
C PRO A 62 -2.88 21.92 9.19
N ILE A 63 -3.55 21.50 10.27
CA ILE A 63 -4.86 22.01 10.65
C ILE A 63 -4.65 23.14 11.66
N LYS A 64 -5.20 24.31 11.39
CA LYS A 64 -5.16 25.47 12.29
C LYS A 64 -6.48 25.63 13.04
N ASP A 65 -6.42 26.01 14.31
CA ASP A 65 -7.61 26.41 15.05
C ASP A 65 -8.17 27.74 14.52
N PHE A 66 -9.46 27.99 14.74
CA PHE A 66 -10.17 29.19 14.27
C PHE A 66 -9.55 30.49 14.80
N ASN A 67 -9.06 30.46 16.05
CA ASN A 67 -8.43 31.61 16.68
C ASN A 67 -6.92 31.70 16.40
N GLU A 68 -6.38 30.83 15.53
CA GLU A 68 -4.95 30.70 15.21
C GLU A 68 -4.00 30.54 16.43
N THR A 69 -4.53 30.19 17.60
CA THR A 69 -3.75 29.96 18.83
C THR A 69 -3.09 28.58 18.87
N SER A 70 -3.50 27.66 18.00
CA SER A 70 -2.91 26.33 17.93
C SER A 70 -2.91 25.76 16.52
N VAL A 71 -1.92 24.89 16.26
CA VAL A 71 -1.72 24.21 14.98
C VAL A 71 -1.40 22.74 15.23
N LEU A 72 -2.11 21.87 14.53
CA LEU A 72 -1.85 20.44 14.51
C LEU A 72 -1.05 20.09 13.26
N GLU A 73 0.12 19.49 13.44
CA GLU A 73 1.03 19.06 12.38
C GLU A 73 1.11 17.53 12.30
N PHE A 74 1.23 17.02 11.07
CA PHE A 74 1.56 15.64 10.81
C PHE A 74 3.08 15.43 10.79
N VAL A 75 3.59 14.50 11.59
CA VAL A 75 5.03 14.19 11.66
C VAL A 75 5.37 12.92 10.88
N SER A 76 4.68 11.82 11.20
CA SER A 76 4.93 10.51 10.57
C SER A 76 3.76 9.56 10.79
N TYR A 77 3.75 8.45 10.04
CA TYR A 77 2.88 7.30 10.30
C TYR A 77 3.70 6.01 10.32
N ASP A 78 3.16 5.00 10.98
CA ASP A 78 3.68 3.63 10.98
C ASP A 78 2.52 2.67 10.73
N LEU A 79 2.71 1.74 9.80
CA LEU A 79 1.73 0.72 9.47
C LEU A 79 2.23 -0.62 10.00
N GLU A 80 1.62 -1.07 11.09
CA GLU A 80 2.02 -2.32 11.72
C GLU A 80 1.45 -3.52 10.98
N LYS A 81 2.13 -4.66 11.14
CA LYS A 81 1.67 -5.92 10.55
C LYS A 81 0.32 -6.33 11.16
N PRO A 82 -0.54 -7.00 10.37
CA PRO A 82 -1.76 -7.59 10.89
C PRO A 82 -1.50 -8.51 12.08
N LYS A 83 -2.42 -8.45 13.06
CA LYS A 83 -2.30 -9.23 14.30
C LYS A 83 -2.50 -10.73 14.09
N TYR A 84 -3.30 -11.10 13.09
CA TYR A 84 -3.66 -12.46 12.74
C TYR A 84 -3.32 -12.70 11.28
N ASP A 85 -3.07 -13.95 10.90
CA ASP A 85 -2.86 -14.31 9.51
C ASP A 85 -4.19 -14.45 8.74
N VAL A 86 -4.09 -14.73 7.45
CA VAL A 86 -5.26 -14.83 6.56
C VAL A 86 -6.14 -16.03 6.92
N GLU A 87 -5.55 -17.16 7.31
CA GLU A 87 -6.30 -18.38 7.62
C GLU A 87 -7.09 -18.22 8.92
N GLU A 88 -6.47 -17.63 9.95
CA GLU A 88 -7.12 -17.31 11.22
C GLU A 88 -8.27 -16.31 11.02
N CYS A 89 -8.05 -15.26 10.22
CA CYS A 89 -9.09 -14.29 9.90
C CYS A 89 -10.29 -14.95 9.19
N GLN A 90 -10.04 -15.86 8.25
CA GLN A 90 -11.11 -16.59 7.56
C GLN A 90 -11.88 -17.52 8.50
N GLN A 91 -11.19 -18.26 9.37
CA GLN A 91 -11.84 -19.19 10.31
C GLN A 91 -12.69 -18.48 11.36
N ARG A 92 -12.28 -17.28 11.78
CA ARG A 92 -12.93 -16.50 12.83
C ARG A 92 -13.88 -15.42 12.30
N ASP A 93 -14.09 -15.37 10.98
CA ASP A 93 -14.90 -14.36 10.28
C ASP A 93 -14.50 -12.92 10.66
N MET A 94 -13.19 -12.67 10.63
CA MET A 94 -12.57 -11.37 10.94
C MET A 94 -12.00 -10.73 9.68
N THR A 95 -11.87 -9.40 9.68
CA THR A 95 -11.17 -8.67 8.61
C THR A 95 -9.66 -8.76 8.81
N TYR A 96 -8.92 -9.14 7.76
CA TYR A 96 -7.46 -9.09 7.74
C TYR A 96 -6.99 -7.64 7.57
N SER A 97 -6.48 -7.03 8.65
CA SER A 97 -6.05 -5.64 8.67
C SER A 97 -4.86 -5.40 9.60
N GLY A 98 -4.03 -4.41 9.24
CA GLY A 98 -2.93 -3.90 10.06
C GLY A 98 -3.30 -2.55 10.69
N PRO A 99 -2.89 -2.27 11.94
CA PRO A 99 -3.16 -0.99 12.57
C PRO A 99 -2.27 0.12 11.99
N LEU A 100 -2.88 1.29 11.74
CA LEU A 100 -2.19 2.52 11.33
C LEU A 100 -1.98 3.43 12.55
N LYS A 101 -0.72 3.65 12.93
CA LYS A 101 -0.33 4.58 14.00
C LYS A 101 0.16 5.88 13.39
N VAL A 102 -0.28 7.01 13.92
CA VAL A 102 0.06 8.34 13.41
C VAL A 102 0.66 9.19 14.52
N THR A 103 1.81 9.80 14.25
CA THR A 103 2.46 10.75 15.15
C THR A 103 2.09 12.17 14.72
N LEU A 104 1.38 12.87 15.61
CA LEU A 104 0.96 14.25 15.41
C LEU A 104 1.66 15.15 16.43
N ARG A 105 1.86 16.41 16.05
CA ARG A 105 2.41 17.45 16.94
C ARG A 105 1.40 18.58 17.08
N LEU A 106 1.05 18.92 18.31
CA LEU A 106 0.25 20.10 18.63
C LEU A 106 1.20 21.24 19.03
N ILE A 107 1.12 22.36 18.34
CA ILE A 107 1.82 23.60 18.65
C ILE A 107 0.78 24.57 19.21
N VAL A 108 1.07 25.18 20.37
CA VAL A 108 0.23 26.21 20.99
C VAL A 108 1.05 27.49 21.05
N PHE A 109 0.47 28.59 20.58
CA PHE A 109 1.07 29.92 20.64
C PHE A 109 0.56 30.63 21.89
N ASP A 110 1.49 31.22 22.65
CA ASP A 110 1.12 32.13 23.72
C ASP A 110 0.73 33.47 23.11
N VAL A 111 -0.45 33.96 23.46
CA VAL A 111 -0.92 35.28 23.03
C VAL A 111 -0.60 36.21 24.19
N ASP A 112 0.53 36.92 24.10
CA ASP A 112 0.85 37.99 25.04
C ASP A 112 -0.21 39.10 24.89
N GLU A 113 -1.03 39.29 25.92
CA GLU A 113 -2.00 40.39 26.05
C GLU A 113 -1.32 41.75 26.27
#